data_AF-A0A9P7D3J3-F1
#
_entry.id   AF-A0A9P7D3J3-F1
#
_cell.length_a   1.000
_cell.length_b   1.000
_cell.length_c   1.000
_cell.angle_alpha   90.00
_cell.angle_beta   90.00
_cell.angle_gamma   90.00
#
_symmetry.space_group_name_H-M   'P 1'
#
loop_
_entity.id
_entity.type
_entity.pdbx_description
1 polymer ?
#
loop_
_entity_poly.entity_id
_entity_poly.type
_entity_poly.pdbx_seq_one_letter_code
_entity_poly.pdbx_strand_id
1 'polypeptide(L)'
;MGGLVDHKDDLKLYYEPLRVPTFLPITNAFNCKRDAKIISLVGLVVMVIFGGLHFFAWFSHFPTHLEQASWRVSTLIITGLPLFVVPCMLLVSIGVAETAVGLFLFFILPVIYFVARIVLLTIMVIDLRSLPSDAYKAVSWIYLIPHL
;
A
#
# COMPACT_ATOMS: atom_id res chain seq x y z
N MET A 1 -31.34 25.85 -67.44
CA MET A 1 -31.62 25.50 -66.03
C MET A 1 -30.68 24.38 -65.62
N GLY A 2 -29.45 24.72 -65.26
CA GLY A 2 -28.46 23.77 -64.77
C GLY A 2 -27.79 24.43 -63.57
N GLY A 3 -28.15 23.99 -62.38
CA GLY A 3 -27.57 24.47 -61.14
C GLY A 3 -26.17 23.93 -60.99
N LEU A 4 -25.17 24.79 -61.16
CA LEU A 4 -23.84 24.58 -60.62
C LEU A 4 -23.98 24.74 -59.11
N VAL A 5 -24.42 23.67 -58.44
CA VAL A 5 -24.35 23.54 -56.99
C VAL A 5 -22.89 23.71 -56.63
N ASP A 6 -22.62 24.70 -55.79
CA ASP A 6 -21.30 25.21 -55.47
C ASP A 6 -20.46 24.12 -54.79
N HIS A 7 -19.63 23.44 -55.57
CA HIS A 7 -18.70 22.41 -55.10
C HIS A 7 -17.74 22.92 -54.00
N LYS A 8 -17.60 24.24 -53.83
CA LYS A 8 -16.83 24.82 -52.72
C LYS A 8 -17.52 24.72 -51.37
N ASP A 9 -18.85 24.64 -51.34
CA ASP A 9 -19.61 24.50 -50.10
C ASP A 9 -19.50 23.06 -49.55
N ASP A 10 -19.43 22.06 -50.45
CA ASP A 10 -19.16 20.67 -50.05
C ASP A 10 -17.74 20.53 -49.47
N LEU A 11 -16.74 21.19 -50.07
CA LEU A 11 -15.37 21.17 -49.57
C LEU A 11 -15.23 21.85 -48.21
N LYS A 12 -16.03 22.88 -47.89
CA LYS A 12 -16.05 23.47 -46.55
C LYS A 12 -16.58 22.51 -45.48
N LEU A 13 -17.48 21.60 -45.85
CA LEU A 13 -18.00 20.57 -44.94
C LEU A 13 -16.92 19.53 -44.58
N TYR A 14 -16.02 19.21 -45.52
CA TYR A 14 -14.92 18.25 -45.29
C TYR A 14 -13.67 18.88 -44.65
N TYR A 15 -13.52 20.21 -44.72
CA TYR A 15 -12.38 20.96 -44.16
C TYR A 15 -12.72 21.73 -42.87
N GLU A 16 -13.87 21.49 -42.24
CA GLU A 16 -13.99 21.70 -40.79
C GLU A 16 -13.01 20.70 -40.15
N PRO A 17 -11.84 21.14 -39.63
CA PRO A 17 -10.99 20.20 -38.92
C PRO A 17 -11.86 19.62 -37.83
N LEU A 18 -11.90 18.29 -37.72
CA LEU A 18 -12.48 17.60 -36.57
C LEU A 18 -11.89 18.25 -35.31
N ARG A 19 -12.53 19.29 -34.78
CA ARG A 19 -12.33 19.79 -33.44
C ARG A 19 -13.10 18.81 -32.58
N VAL A 20 -12.58 17.59 -32.51
CA VAL A 20 -12.80 16.74 -31.33
C VAL A 20 -12.41 17.65 -30.18
N PRO A 21 -13.33 17.95 -29.26
CA PRO A 21 -13.00 18.84 -28.18
C PRO A 21 -11.95 18.11 -27.36
N THR A 22 -10.69 18.51 -27.52
CA THR A 22 -9.63 18.15 -26.57
C THR A 22 -9.96 18.92 -25.30
N PHE A 23 -10.97 18.42 -24.59
CA PHE A 23 -11.35 18.87 -23.27
C PHE A 23 -10.13 18.66 -22.39
N LEU A 24 -9.49 19.77 -22.02
CA LEU A 24 -8.41 19.83 -21.06
C LEU A 24 -8.72 18.89 -19.87
N PRO A 25 -7.87 17.91 -19.53
CA PRO A 25 -8.16 16.91 -18.50
C PRO A 25 -7.90 17.46 -17.09
N ILE A 26 -8.15 18.74 -16.84
CA ILE A 26 -7.88 19.36 -15.52
C ILE A 26 -8.72 18.69 -14.44
N THR A 27 -9.98 18.36 -14.75
CA THR A 27 -10.86 17.60 -13.85
C THR A 27 -10.32 16.20 -13.57
N ASN A 28 -9.84 15.49 -14.60
CA ASN A 28 -9.25 14.15 -14.47
C ASN A 28 -7.92 14.18 -13.68
N ALA A 29 -7.11 15.23 -13.84
CA ALA A 29 -5.87 15.40 -13.09
C ALA A 29 -6.13 15.71 -11.60
N PHE A 30 -7.14 16.53 -11.30
CA PHE A 30 -7.56 16.79 -9.91
C PHE A 30 -8.14 15.53 -9.26
N ASN A 31 -8.98 14.80 -9.99
CA ASN A 31 -9.51 13.50 -9.55
C ASN A 31 -8.36 12.52 -9.30
N CYS A 32 -7.41 12.36 -10.23
CA CYS A 32 -6.24 11.50 -10.06
C CYS A 32 -5.44 11.82 -8.79
N LYS A 33 -5.16 13.11 -8.52
CA LYS A 33 -4.46 13.53 -7.30
C LYS A 33 -5.27 13.25 -6.03
N ARG A 34 -6.58 13.45 -6.07
CA ARG A 34 -7.48 13.15 -4.93
C ARG A 34 -7.56 11.65 -4.69
N ASP A 35 -7.73 10.86 -5.74
CA ASP A 35 -7.87 9.41 -5.69
C ASP A 35 -6.55 8.79 -5.18
N ALA A 36 -5.39 9.28 -5.65
CA ALA A 36 -4.09 8.87 -5.12
C ALA A 36 -3.93 9.15 -3.62
N LYS A 37 -4.42 10.29 -3.13
CA LYS A 37 -4.40 10.61 -1.69
C LYS A 37 -5.31 9.68 -0.89
N ILE A 38 -6.51 9.39 -1.40
CA ILE A 38 -7.45 8.45 -0.77
C ILE A 38 -6.84 7.05 -0.74
N ILE A 39 -6.28 6.57 -1.85
CA ILE A 39 -5.59 5.27 -1.93
C ILE A 39 -4.44 5.21 -0.93
N SER A 40 -3.64 6.26 -0.82
CA SER A 40 -2.54 6.33 0.13
C SER A 40 -3.02 6.29 1.58
N LEU A 41 -4.12 6.97 1.91
CA LEU A 41 -4.72 6.97 3.24
C LEU A 41 -5.28 5.59 3.61
N VAL A 42 -6.04 4.97 2.71
CA VAL A 42 -6.58 3.61 2.91
C VAL A 42 -5.42 2.62 3.06
N GLY A 43 -4.42 2.70 2.17
CA GLY A 43 -3.21 1.89 2.25
C GLY A 43 -2.48 2.05 3.58
N LEU A 44 -2.32 3.30 4.08
CA LEU A 44 -1.70 3.56 5.38
C LEU A 44 -2.45 2.86 6.51
N VAL A 45 -3.78 2.99 6.56
CA VAL A 45 -4.61 2.35 7.59
C VAL A 45 -4.42 0.83 7.55
N VAL A 46 -4.49 0.22 6.37
CA VAL A 46 -4.28 -1.23 6.19
C VAL A 46 -2.89 -1.64 6.66
N MET A 47 -1.84 -0.91 6.27
CA MET A 47 -0.46 -1.23 6.63
C MET A 47 -0.22 -1.12 8.14
N VAL A 48 -0.78 -0.10 8.79
CA VAL A 48 -0.66 0.11 10.24
C VAL A 48 -1.42 -0.96 11.01
N ILE A 49 -2.64 -1.29 10.60
CA ILE A 49 -3.40 -2.38 11.22
C ILE A 49 -2.63 -3.69 11.09
N PHE A 50 -2.19 -4.02 9.86
CA PHE A 50 -1.43 -5.25 9.62
C PHE A 50 -0.13 -5.31 10.43
N GLY A 51 0.65 -4.23 10.45
CA GLY A 51 1.88 -4.15 11.27
C GLY A 51 1.59 -4.25 12.76
N GLY A 52 0.50 -3.60 13.19
CA GLY A 52 -0.02 -3.62 14.55
C GLY A 52 -0.32 -5.04 15.07
N LEU A 53 -0.82 -5.93 14.22
CA LEU A 53 -1.12 -7.32 14.61
C LEU A 53 0.11 -8.06 15.14
N HIS A 54 1.31 -7.74 14.66
CA HIS A 54 2.55 -8.39 15.12
C HIS A 54 2.94 -7.99 16.56
N PHE A 55 2.38 -6.91 17.10
CA PHE A 55 2.55 -6.57 18.52
C PHE A 55 1.88 -7.58 19.46
N PHE A 56 0.94 -8.41 19.00
CA PHE A 56 0.37 -9.45 19.86
C PHE A 56 1.42 -10.44 20.37
N ALA A 57 2.46 -10.70 19.58
CA ALA A 57 3.56 -11.57 19.99
C ALA A 57 4.69 -10.82 20.72
N TRP A 58 4.47 -9.57 21.15
CA TRP A 58 5.52 -8.74 21.76
C TRP A 58 6.13 -9.34 23.05
N PHE A 59 5.27 -9.99 23.84
CA PHE A 59 5.64 -10.70 25.07
C PHE A 59 5.75 -12.22 24.89
N SER A 60 5.68 -12.71 23.65
CA SER A 60 5.88 -14.14 23.38
C SER A 60 7.30 -14.58 23.75
N HIS A 61 7.40 -15.84 24.14
CA HIS A 61 8.68 -16.49 24.40
C HIS A 61 9.27 -16.96 23.07
N PHE A 62 10.47 -16.46 22.73
CA PHE A 62 11.21 -16.86 21.54
C PHE A 62 12.38 -17.77 21.92
N PRO A 63 12.80 -18.69 21.05
CA PRO A 63 13.91 -19.62 21.33
C PRO A 63 15.22 -18.91 21.64
N THR A 64 15.49 -17.77 20.98
CA THR A 64 16.70 -16.96 21.22
C THR A 64 16.37 -15.48 21.46
N HIS A 65 17.25 -14.81 22.23
CA HIS A 65 17.15 -13.36 22.44
C HIS A 65 17.32 -12.54 21.14
N LEU A 66 18.09 -13.04 20.18
CA LEU A 66 18.30 -12.36 18.89
C LEU A 66 17.04 -12.40 18.03
N GLU A 67 16.31 -13.50 18.02
CA GLU A 67 15.01 -13.61 17.35
C GLU A 67 13.99 -12.66 17.98
N GLN A 68 13.91 -12.62 19.32
CA GLN A 68 13.01 -11.70 20.01
C GLN A 68 13.33 -10.22 19.71
N ALA A 69 14.61 -9.85 19.72
CA ALA A 69 15.02 -8.48 19.39
C ALA A 69 14.69 -8.15 17.92
N SER A 70 14.99 -9.08 17.00
CA SER A 70 14.72 -8.93 15.57
C SER A 70 13.21 -8.82 15.29
N TRP A 71 12.38 -9.58 16.00
CA TRP A 71 10.92 -9.48 15.95
C TRP A 71 10.44 -8.09 16.35
N ARG A 72 10.89 -7.59 17.51
CA ARG A 72 10.47 -6.28 18.05
C ARG A 72 10.89 -5.14 17.13
N VAL A 73 12.15 -5.15 16.69
CA VAL A 73 12.68 -4.13 15.77
C VAL A 73 11.91 -4.17 14.45
N SER A 74 11.70 -5.36 13.87
CA SER A 74 10.99 -5.48 12.60
C SER A 74 9.53 -5.06 12.72
N THR A 75 8.86 -5.41 13.83
CA THR A 75 7.47 -5.00 14.13
C THR A 75 7.34 -3.48 14.24
N LEU A 76 8.29 -2.83 14.90
CA LEU A 76 8.37 -1.36 14.97
C LEU A 76 8.60 -0.74 13.58
N ILE A 77 9.52 -1.30 12.79
CA ILE A 77 9.81 -0.83 11.42
C ILE A 77 8.57 -0.92 10.53
N ILE A 78 7.92 -2.09 10.44
CA ILE A 78 6.81 -2.28 9.50
C ILE A 78 5.57 -1.47 9.85
N THR A 79 5.42 -1.09 11.12
CA THR A 79 4.30 -0.27 11.60
C THR A 79 4.62 1.22 11.52
N GLY A 80 5.82 1.61 11.94
CA GLY A 80 6.25 3.02 12.01
C GLY A 80 6.66 3.61 10.67
N LEU A 81 7.27 2.82 9.78
CA LEU A 81 7.79 3.34 8.52
C LEU A 81 6.68 3.85 7.58
N PRO A 82 5.51 3.19 7.43
CA PRO A 82 4.36 3.76 6.71
C PRO A 82 3.84 5.07 7.35
N LEU A 83 3.79 5.13 8.70
CA LEU A 83 3.37 6.33 9.45
C LEU A 83 4.33 7.50 9.25
N PHE A 84 5.59 7.24 8.94
CA PHE A 84 6.59 8.26 8.64
C PHE A 84 6.57 8.66 7.16
N VAL A 85 6.61 7.68 6.25
CA VAL A 85 6.78 7.93 4.81
C VAL A 85 5.57 8.63 4.19
N VAL A 86 4.35 8.20 4.49
CA VAL A 86 3.14 8.76 3.86
C VAL A 86 2.97 10.26 4.18
N PRO A 87 3.09 10.71 5.44
CA PRO A 87 3.10 12.14 5.76
C PRO A 87 4.29 12.90 5.15
N CYS A 88 5.51 12.35 5.18
CA CYS A 88 6.68 13.01 4.58
C CYS A 88 6.48 13.24 3.07
N MET A 89 5.94 12.25 2.35
CA MET A 89 5.65 12.39 0.91
C MET A 89 4.55 13.43 0.66
N LEU A 90 3.57 13.55 1.57
CA LEU A 90 2.57 14.63 1.50
C LEU A 90 3.21 16.01 1.71
N LEU A 91 4.14 16.15 2.66
CA LEU A 91 4.89 17.40 2.91
C LEU A 91 5.75 17.82 1.71
N VAL A 92 6.43 16.87 1.05
CA VAL A 92 7.14 17.12 -0.22
C VAL A 92 6.16 17.57 -1.31
N SER A 93 4.98 16.93 -1.39
CA SER A 93 3.97 17.24 -2.41
C SER A 93 3.35 18.64 -2.29
N ILE A 94 3.38 19.24 -1.10
CA ILE A 94 2.93 20.62 -0.86
C ILE A 94 4.09 21.63 -0.85
N GLY A 95 5.32 21.20 -1.17
CA GLY A 95 6.49 22.07 -1.29
C GLY A 95 7.15 22.46 0.03
N VAL A 96 6.82 21.79 1.14
CA VAL A 96 7.42 22.07 2.47
C VAL A 96 8.78 21.39 2.63
N ALA A 97 9.02 20.28 1.94
CA ALA A 97 10.26 19.52 2.01
C ALA A 97 10.92 19.37 0.62
N GLU A 98 12.24 19.24 0.60
CA GLU A 98 13.01 19.11 -0.65
C GLU A 98 12.67 17.83 -1.42
N THR A 99 12.64 17.92 -2.75
CA THR A 99 12.37 16.78 -3.63
C THR A 99 13.45 15.70 -3.54
N ALA A 100 14.70 16.07 -3.25
CA ALA A 100 15.80 15.15 -3.03
C ALA A 100 15.53 14.20 -1.84
N VAL A 101 14.90 14.72 -0.77
CA VAL A 101 14.49 13.92 0.39
C VAL A 101 13.45 12.88 -0.04
N GLY A 102 12.46 13.28 -0.85
CA GLY A 102 11.45 12.36 -1.39
C GLY A 102 12.06 11.21 -2.21
N LEU A 103 13.06 11.50 -3.05
CA LEU A 103 13.77 10.47 -3.82
C LEU A 103 14.52 9.50 -2.91
N PHE A 104 15.24 10.01 -1.91
CA PHE A 104 15.95 9.16 -0.93
C PHE A 104 14.99 8.22 -0.18
N LEU A 105 13.87 8.76 0.32
CA LEU A 105 12.84 7.99 1.03
C LEU A 105 12.24 6.90 0.13
N PHE A 106 12.07 7.18 -1.16
CA PHE A 106 11.47 6.26 -2.13
C PHE A 106 12.37 5.06 -2.44
N PHE A 107 13.70 5.20 -2.41
CA PHE A 107 14.60 4.10 -2.76
C PHE A 107 15.08 3.29 -1.55
N ILE A 108 15.43 3.95 -0.45
CA ILE A 108 16.10 3.27 0.68
C ILE A 108 15.10 2.62 1.64
N LEU A 109 14.02 3.32 1.99
CA LEU A 109 13.10 2.84 3.01
C LEU A 109 12.31 1.58 2.61
N PRO A 110 11.90 1.38 1.34
CA PRO A 110 11.26 0.13 0.92
C PRO A 110 12.18 -1.08 1.05
N VAL A 111 13.49 -0.92 0.86
CA VAL A 111 14.46 -2.01 1.04
C VAL A 111 14.50 -2.42 2.51
N ILE A 112 14.59 -1.45 3.42
CA ILE A 112 14.57 -1.70 4.88
C ILE A 112 13.26 -2.39 5.28
N TYR A 113 12.13 -1.90 4.76
CA TYR A 113 10.81 -2.49 4.99
C TYR A 113 10.75 -3.95 4.50
N PHE A 114 11.25 -4.21 3.29
CA PHE A 114 11.28 -5.55 2.70
C PHE A 114 12.12 -6.51 3.55
N VAL A 115 13.31 -6.10 3.98
CA VAL A 115 14.17 -6.92 4.85
C VAL A 115 13.46 -7.23 6.18
N ALA A 116 12.87 -6.21 6.82
CA ALA A 116 12.10 -6.41 8.07
C ALA A 116 10.94 -7.40 7.90
N ARG A 117 10.27 -7.38 6.74
CA ARG A 117 9.21 -8.35 6.40
C ARG A 117 9.75 -9.77 6.27
N ILE A 118 10.88 -9.97 5.58
CA ILE A 118 11.50 -11.30 5.46
C ILE A 118 11.91 -11.85 6.83
N VAL A 119 12.47 -10.99 7.69
CA VAL A 119 12.83 -11.36 9.07
C VAL A 119 11.60 -11.79 9.86
N LEU A 120 10.51 -11.00 9.84
CA LEU A 120 9.26 -11.39 10.53
C LEU A 120 8.72 -12.72 10.03
N LEU A 121 8.64 -12.91 8.71
CA LEU A 121 8.15 -14.17 8.13
C LEU A 121 9.02 -15.36 8.55
N THR A 122 10.34 -15.18 8.58
CA THR A 122 11.26 -16.22 9.01
C THR A 122 11.02 -16.60 10.48
N ILE A 123 10.90 -15.61 11.37
CA ILE A 123 10.65 -15.85 12.80
C ILE A 123 9.27 -16.48 13.02
N MET A 124 8.22 -16.05 12.31
CA MET A 124 6.89 -16.68 12.42
C MET A 124 6.95 -18.17 12.08
N VAL A 125 7.72 -18.56 11.06
CA VAL A 125 7.88 -19.97 10.68
C VAL A 125 8.65 -20.75 11.75
N ILE A 126 9.64 -20.13 12.40
CA ILE A 126 10.39 -20.75 13.51
C ILE A 126 9.44 -20.98 14.69
N ASP A 127 8.70 -19.96 15.10
CA ASP A 127 7.76 -20.02 16.23
C ASP A 127 6.67 -21.07 16.00
N LEU A 128 6.15 -21.16 14.78
CA LEU A 128 5.17 -22.18 14.39
C LEU A 128 5.73 -23.60 14.49
N ARG A 129 7.02 -23.80 14.20
CA ARG A 129 7.66 -25.13 14.32
C ARG A 129 7.93 -25.51 15.76
N SER A 130 8.22 -24.55 16.61
CA SER A 130 8.50 -24.77 18.04
C SER A 130 7.25 -24.78 18.93
N LEU A 131 6.05 -24.94 18.35
CA LEU A 131 4.82 -25.04 19.13
C LEU A 131 4.89 -26.19 20.15
N PRO A 132 4.35 -26.01 21.37
CA PRO A 132 4.35 -27.06 22.38
C PRO A 132 3.63 -28.31 21.88
N SER A 133 4.07 -29.49 22.35
CA SER A 133 3.49 -30.79 21.95
C SER A 133 1.96 -30.87 22.12
N ASP A 134 1.41 -30.07 23.04
CA ASP A 134 -0.03 -29.98 23.27
C ASP A 134 -0.80 -29.35 22.10
N ALA A 135 -0.19 -28.49 21.30
CA ALA A 135 -0.81 -27.91 20.10
C ALA A 135 -1.01 -28.96 18.98
N TYR A 136 -0.30 -30.09 19.04
CA TYR A 136 -0.44 -31.21 18.10
C TYR A 136 -1.46 -32.25 18.58
N LYS A 137 -1.95 -32.15 19.83
CA LYS A 137 -2.99 -33.05 20.32
C LYS A 137 -4.34 -32.63 19.73
N ALA A 138 -5.07 -33.57 19.16
CA ALA A 138 -6.41 -33.30 18.65
C ALA A 138 -7.31 -32.82 19.79
N VAL A 139 -7.91 -31.62 19.63
CA VAL A 139 -8.93 -31.14 20.55
C VAL A 139 -10.07 -32.15 20.54
N SER A 140 -10.42 -32.71 21.70
CA SER A 140 -11.56 -33.61 21.80
C SER A 140 -12.85 -32.81 21.72
N TRP A 141 -13.29 -32.55 20.49
CA TRP A 141 -14.53 -31.84 20.17
C TRP A 141 -15.75 -32.46 20.84
N ILE A 142 -15.70 -33.76 21.17
CA ILE A 142 -16.78 -34.50 21.82
C ILE A 142 -17.07 -33.96 23.25
N TYR A 143 -16.06 -33.42 23.96
CA TYR A 143 -16.28 -32.78 25.27
C TYR A 143 -16.70 -31.31 25.15
N LEU A 144 -16.56 -30.69 23.97
CA LEU A 144 -16.89 -29.28 23.73
C LEU A 144 -18.31 -29.09 23.21
N ILE A 145 -18.95 -30.15 22.71
CA ILE A 145 -20.37 -30.14 22.39
C ILE A 145 -21.12 -30.16 23.73
N PRO A 146 -21.84 -29.09 24.11
CA PRO A 146 -22.74 -29.17 25.26
C PRO A 146 -23.74 -30.27 24.96
N HIS A 147 -23.70 -31.31 25.79
CA HIS A 147 -24.64 -32.40 25.80
C HIS A 147 -26.02 -31.79 26.07
N LEU A 148 -26.84 -31.75 25.02
CA LEU A 148 -28.28 -31.49 25.14
C LEU A 148 -28.97 -32.73 25.72
#